data_AF-A0A1F9ZNY1-F1
#
_entry.id   AF-A0A1F9ZNY1-F1
#
_cell.length_a   1.000
_cell.length_b   1.000
_cell.length_c   1.000
_cell.angle_alpha   90.00
_cell.angle_beta   90.00
_cell.angle_gamma   90.00
#
_symmetry.space_group_name_H-M   'P 1'
#
loop_
_entity.id
_entity.type
_entity.pdbx_description
1 polymer ?
#
loop_
_entity_poly.entity_id
_entity_poly.type
_entity_poly.pdbx_seq_one_letter_code
_entity_poly.pdbx_strand_id
1 'polypeptide(L)'
;MRILSLSVPLLWLALTDAAVSAAAAENSADLILSTAVVTVDMVYAPPSKRSPMKASTIAQDEHGPNSKASLSDIAKATFSVYNLSLTGLLEDPRSKEAMLIDSTTGFFYTLKAGKLLDSKKKQVPGVSGVIKGKQVVLMTEDKKIHQLTLHKKE
;
A
#
# COMPACT_ATOMS: atom_id res chain seq x y z
N MET A 1 -54.78 -62.07 -17.47
CA MET A 1 -54.07 -63.33 -17.80
C MET A 1 -53.30 -63.08 -19.08
N ARG A 2 -52.01 -63.46 -19.15
CA ARG A 2 -51.03 -63.27 -20.26
C ARG A 2 -50.30 -61.91 -20.30
N ILE A 3 -49.05 -61.82 -19.81
CA ILE A 3 -47.65 -62.08 -20.29
C ILE A 3 -46.95 -60.82 -20.80
N LEU A 4 -45.64 -60.75 -20.47
CA LEU A 4 -44.54 -60.00 -21.13
C LEU A 4 -44.60 -58.48 -20.91
N SER A 5 -43.51 -57.76 -20.68
CA SER A 5 -42.06 -58.00 -20.66
C SER A 5 -41.47 -56.70 -20.13
N LEU A 6 -40.34 -56.71 -19.43
CA LEU A 6 -39.23 -55.85 -19.83
C LEU A 6 -37.95 -56.25 -19.11
N SER A 7 -36.95 -56.45 -19.96
CA SER A 7 -35.54 -56.66 -19.68
C SER A 7 -34.89 -55.33 -19.27
N VAL A 8 -33.88 -55.39 -18.39
CA VAL A 8 -32.49 -54.89 -18.61
C VAL A 8 -31.81 -54.63 -17.23
N PRO A 9 -30.51 -54.98 -17.09
CA PRO A 9 -29.85 -55.38 -15.85
C PRO A 9 -29.09 -54.23 -15.15
N LEU A 10 -28.97 -54.23 -13.82
CA LEU A 10 -27.90 -54.86 -13.01
C LEU A 10 -26.51 -54.24 -13.23
N LEU A 11 -26.09 -53.34 -12.34
CA LEU A 11 -24.68 -53.22 -11.96
C LEU A 11 -24.61 -52.98 -10.45
N TRP A 12 -24.21 -54.01 -9.73
CA TRP A 12 -24.12 -54.06 -8.26
C TRP A 12 -22.81 -53.45 -7.76
N LEU A 13 -22.93 -52.71 -6.66
CA LEU A 13 -21.88 -52.36 -5.71
C LEU A 13 -21.35 -53.61 -4.98
N ALA A 14 -20.04 -53.65 -4.74
CA ALA A 14 -19.38 -54.13 -3.52
C ALA A 14 -17.91 -53.67 -3.63
N LEU A 15 -17.34 -52.77 -2.80
CA LEU A 15 -17.20 -52.71 -1.35
C LEU A 15 -16.56 -53.98 -0.75
N THR A 16 -15.23 -53.98 -0.69
CA THR A 16 -14.45 -54.81 0.22
C THR A 16 -13.35 -53.96 0.84
N ASP A 17 -13.41 -53.88 2.17
CA ASP A 17 -12.47 -53.27 3.10
C ASP A 17 -11.74 -54.43 3.80
N ALA A 18 -10.41 -54.39 3.89
CA ALA A 18 -9.64 -55.07 4.94
C ALA A 18 -8.14 -54.74 4.85
N ALA A 19 -7.64 -54.21 5.96
CA ALA A 19 -6.29 -53.78 6.27
C ALA A 19 -5.23 -54.91 6.33
N VAL A 20 -3.94 -54.53 6.29
CA VAL A 20 -2.98 -54.72 7.40
C VAL A 20 -1.61 -54.07 7.08
N SER A 21 -1.22 -53.19 8.00
CA SER A 21 0.13 -52.86 8.52
C SER A 21 1.39 -53.34 7.80
N ALA A 22 2.27 -52.39 7.47
CA ALA A 22 3.65 -52.39 7.94
C ALA A 22 4.27 -50.99 7.79
N ALA A 23 4.64 -50.41 8.92
CA ALA A 23 5.49 -49.23 8.99
C ALA A 23 6.93 -49.62 8.64
N ALA A 24 7.51 -48.93 7.67
CA ALA A 24 8.95 -48.69 7.60
C ALA A 24 9.14 -47.44 6.73
N ALA A 25 9.52 -46.35 7.39
CA ALA A 25 9.99 -45.15 6.73
C ALA A 25 11.30 -45.48 6.01
N GLU A 26 11.30 -45.39 4.69
CA GLU A 26 12.51 -45.03 3.94
C GLU A 26 12.19 -43.83 3.07
N ASN A 27 12.81 -42.74 3.47
CA ASN A 27 12.70 -41.41 2.94
C ASN A 27 13.49 -41.37 1.62
N SER A 28 12.86 -41.68 0.50
CA SER A 28 13.34 -41.26 -0.82
C SER A 28 12.34 -40.24 -1.34
N ALA A 29 12.65 -38.98 -1.08
CA ALA A 29 11.99 -37.84 -1.71
C ALA A 29 12.20 -37.95 -3.22
N ASP A 30 11.27 -38.63 -3.91
CA ASP A 30 11.11 -38.51 -5.35
C ASP A 30 10.62 -37.10 -5.63
N LEU A 31 11.60 -36.23 -5.85
CA LEU A 31 11.45 -34.89 -6.34
C LEU A 31 10.90 -35.01 -7.76
N ILE A 32 9.58 -35.05 -7.91
CA ILE A 32 8.91 -34.97 -9.21
C ILE A 32 9.16 -33.55 -9.75
N LEU A 33 10.34 -33.34 -10.34
CA LEU A 33 10.65 -32.19 -11.15
C LEU A 33 9.86 -32.30 -12.46
N SER A 34 8.65 -31.74 -12.46
CA SER A 34 7.92 -31.47 -13.70
C SER A 34 8.55 -30.26 -14.40
N THR A 35 9.80 -30.40 -14.87
CA THR A 35 10.41 -29.44 -15.79
C THR A 35 9.96 -29.79 -17.20
N ALA A 36 9.25 -28.88 -17.87
CA ALA A 36 8.93 -29.04 -19.29
C ALA A 36 10.22 -29.28 -20.08
N VAL A 37 10.20 -30.24 -21.01
CA VAL A 37 11.36 -30.56 -21.86
C VAL A 37 11.74 -29.31 -22.65
N VAL A 38 12.87 -28.70 -22.28
CA VAL A 38 13.41 -27.52 -22.96
C VAL A 38 14.20 -28.01 -24.18
N THR A 39 13.69 -27.72 -25.37
CA THR A 39 14.40 -28.00 -26.63
C THR A 39 15.40 -26.88 -26.93
N VAL A 40 16.51 -27.24 -27.61
CA VAL A 40 17.60 -26.30 -27.94
C VAL A 40 17.09 -25.06 -28.69
N ASP A 41 16.07 -25.24 -29.53
CA ASP A 41 15.47 -24.16 -30.29
C ASP A 41 14.75 -23.14 -29.38
N MET A 42 14.12 -23.60 -28.28
CA MET A 42 13.47 -22.71 -27.31
C MET A 42 14.46 -21.90 -26.47
N VAL A 43 15.72 -22.33 -26.40
CA VAL A 43 16.80 -21.61 -25.70
C VAL A 43 17.32 -20.45 -26.55
N TYR A 44 17.51 -20.67 -27.85
CA TYR A 44 18.07 -19.66 -28.75
C TYR A 44 17.00 -18.78 -29.43
N ALA A 45 15.78 -19.29 -29.57
CA ALA A 45 14.63 -18.58 -30.13
C ALA A 45 13.41 -18.71 -29.20
N PRO A 46 13.36 -17.96 -28.08
CA PRO A 46 12.24 -18.04 -27.17
C PRO A 46 10.95 -17.62 -27.91
N PRO A 47 9.85 -18.39 -27.79
CA PRO A 47 8.61 -18.15 -28.53
C PRO A 47 7.93 -16.83 -28.15
N SER A 48 8.32 -16.22 -27.03
CA SER A 48 7.81 -14.92 -26.58
C SER A 48 8.94 -13.90 -26.50
N LYS A 49 8.88 -12.89 -27.38
CA LYS A 49 9.69 -11.68 -27.24
C LYS A 49 9.15 -10.88 -26.06
N ARG A 50 9.89 -10.85 -24.95
CA ARG A 50 9.49 -10.07 -23.76
C ARG A 50 9.34 -8.61 -24.17
N SER A 51 8.15 -8.05 -23.91
CA SER A 51 7.93 -6.62 -24.07
C SER A 51 8.48 -5.92 -22.83
N PRO A 52 9.40 -4.94 -22.98
CA PRO A 52 10.02 -4.26 -21.85
C PRO A 52 9.04 -3.41 -21.04
N MET A 53 7.85 -3.12 -21.58
CA MET A 53 6.81 -2.34 -20.91
C MET A 53 5.72 -3.21 -20.25
N LYS A 54 5.82 -4.54 -20.32
CA LYS A 54 4.88 -5.43 -19.64
C LYS A 54 5.45 -5.83 -18.28
N ALA A 55 4.72 -5.52 -17.22
CA ALA A 55 5.06 -5.93 -15.87
C ALA A 55 5.15 -7.45 -15.79
N SER A 56 6.25 -7.97 -15.25
CA SER A 56 6.41 -9.40 -15.00
C SER A 56 5.55 -9.79 -13.81
N THR A 57 4.51 -10.59 -14.04
CA THR A 57 3.79 -11.27 -12.96
C THR A 57 4.68 -12.41 -12.46
N ILE A 58 5.57 -12.11 -11.53
CA ILE A 58 6.18 -13.13 -10.69
C ILE A 58 5.09 -13.55 -9.72
N ALA A 59 4.65 -14.80 -9.82
CA ALA A 59 3.63 -15.37 -8.96
C ALA A 59 4.19 -15.62 -7.55
N GLN A 60 4.47 -14.54 -6.80
CA GLN A 60 4.89 -14.60 -5.39
C GLN A 60 4.92 -13.19 -4.77
N ASP A 61 3.78 -12.50 -4.73
CA ASP A 61 3.56 -11.41 -3.77
C ASP A 61 2.05 -11.24 -3.57
N GLU A 62 1.55 -11.45 -2.34
CA GLU A 62 0.12 -11.31 -2.02
C GLU A 62 -0.35 -9.85 -1.90
N HIS A 63 0.49 -8.89 -2.30
CA HIS A 63 0.06 -7.50 -2.42
C HIS A 63 -0.61 -7.22 -3.76
N GLY A 64 -1.92 -7.52 -3.80
CA GLY A 64 -2.78 -7.16 -4.92
C GLY A 64 -2.80 -5.65 -5.20
N PRO A 65 -3.00 -5.22 -6.47
CA PRO A 65 -2.88 -3.83 -6.93
C PRO A 65 -3.96 -2.86 -6.40
N ASN A 66 -4.76 -3.28 -5.42
CA ASN A 66 -5.87 -2.50 -4.86
C ASN A 66 -5.56 -1.86 -3.51
N SER A 67 -4.37 -2.06 -2.93
CA SER A 67 -3.91 -1.27 -1.80
C SER A 67 -3.50 0.13 -2.27
N LYS A 68 -4.50 0.94 -2.66
CA LYS A 68 -4.36 2.39 -2.79
C LYS A 68 -4.27 3.00 -1.40
N ALA A 69 -3.20 2.68 -0.66
CA ALA A 69 -2.68 3.67 0.28
C ALA A 69 -2.34 4.87 -0.60
N SER A 70 -3.18 5.91 -0.55
CA SER A 70 -2.98 7.04 -1.44
C SER A 70 -1.60 7.60 -1.10
N LEU A 71 -0.84 8.04 -2.10
CA LEU A 71 0.44 8.73 -1.83
C LEU A 71 0.25 9.92 -0.86
N SER A 72 -0.99 10.42 -0.75
CA SER A 72 -1.37 11.43 0.23
C SER A 72 -1.42 10.90 1.67
N ASP A 73 -1.76 9.63 1.89
CA ASP A 73 -1.74 8.98 3.21
C ASP A 73 -0.31 8.63 3.66
N ILE A 74 0.56 8.27 2.71
CA ILE A 74 1.99 8.08 2.99
C ILE A 74 2.65 9.44 3.27
N ALA A 75 2.34 10.47 2.48
CA ALA A 75 2.78 11.84 2.77
C ALA A 75 2.21 12.38 4.10
N LYS A 76 1.00 11.93 4.50
CA LYS A 76 0.39 12.22 5.81
C LYS A 76 1.12 11.53 6.95
N ALA A 77 1.73 10.36 6.72
CA ALA A 77 2.51 9.64 7.72
C ALA A 77 3.88 10.29 8.01
N THR A 78 4.43 11.07 7.07
CA THR A 78 5.75 11.72 7.22
C THR A 78 5.66 13.18 7.69
N PHE A 79 4.47 13.73 7.91
CA PHE A 79 4.32 15.13 8.32
C PHE A 79 4.80 15.33 9.77
N SER A 80 5.79 16.21 9.95
CA SER A 80 6.32 16.60 11.26
C SER A 80 6.29 18.12 11.44
N VAL A 81 5.65 18.57 12.54
CA VAL A 81 5.55 20.01 12.88
C VAL A 81 6.92 20.64 13.15
N TYR A 82 7.90 19.85 13.61
CA TYR A 82 9.22 20.34 14.02
C TYR A 82 10.12 20.75 12.86
N ASN A 83 9.82 20.27 11.65
CA ASN A 83 10.61 20.60 10.46
C ASN A 83 10.09 21.86 9.76
N LEU A 84 8.97 22.41 10.23
CA LEU A 84 8.36 23.61 9.66
C LEU A 84 9.19 24.84 10.02
N SER A 85 9.46 25.66 9.02
CA SER A 85 10.08 26.96 9.17
C SER A 85 9.14 28.04 8.65
N LEU A 86 9.09 29.18 9.36
CA LEU A 86 8.25 30.31 8.98
C LEU A 86 8.91 31.08 7.84
N THR A 87 8.30 31.04 6.66
CA THR A 87 8.79 31.76 5.48
C THR A 87 8.28 33.20 5.46
N GLY A 88 7.01 33.40 5.81
CA GLY A 88 6.38 34.71 5.70
C GLY A 88 5.08 34.82 6.47
N LEU A 89 4.69 36.05 6.73
CA LEU A 89 3.42 36.40 7.35
C LEU A 89 2.71 37.42 6.46
N LEU A 90 1.46 37.15 6.13
CA LEU A 90 0.57 38.07 5.44
C LEU A 90 -0.48 38.55 6.44
N GLU A 91 -0.43 39.84 6.75
CA GLU A 91 -1.38 40.48 7.65
C GLU A 91 -2.23 41.48 6.87
N ASP A 92 -3.44 41.04 6.53
CA ASP A 92 -4.51 41.90 6.01
C ASP A 92 -5.39 42.38 7.17
N PRO A 93 -6.06 43.54 7.03
CA PRO A 93 -6.99 44.04 8.05
C PRO A 93 -8.15 43.07 8.35
N ARG A 94 -8.44 42.14 7.42
CA ARG A 94 -9.51 41.13 7.54
C ARG A 94 -9.00 39.72 7.82
N SER A 95 -7.73 39.43 7.56
CA SER A 95 -7.19 38.07 7.67
C SER A 95 -5.70 38.07 7.99
N LYS A 96 -5.30 37.13 8.85
CA LYS A 96 -3.90 36.83 9.09
C LYS A 96 -3.59 35.45 8.55
N GLU A 97 -2.53 35.35 7.78
CA GLU A 97 -2.08 34.12 7.12
C GLU A 97 -0.58 33.98 7.32
N ALA A 98 -0.14 32.76 7.61
CA ALA A 98 1.28 32.46 7.73
C ALA A 98 1.68 31.38 6.73
N MET A 99 2.80 31.58 6.07
CA MET A 99 3.39 30.63 5.13
C MET A 99 4.52 29.89 5.81
N LEU A 100 4.39 28.57 5.84
CA LEU A 100 5.31 27.64 6.47
C LEU A 100 5.90 26.74 5.39
N ILE A 101 7.19 26.45 5.46
CA ILE A 101 7.84 25.49 4.59
C ILE A 101 8.45 24.37 5.43
N ASP A 102 8.21 23.13 5.02
CA ASP A 102 8.92 21.99 5.59
C ASP A 102 10.36 21.98 5.08
N SER A 103 11.31 22.04 6.01
CA SER A 103 12.75 22.09 5.70
C SER A 103 13.26 20.77 5.10
N THR A 104 12.56 19.65 5.36
CA THR A 104 12.95 18.32 4.87
C THR A 104 12.37 18.02 3.50
N THR A 105 11.09 18.35 3.32
CA THR A 105 10.33 17.98 2.12
C THR A 105 10.15 19.13 1.12
N GLY A 106 10.39 20.38 1.56
CA GLY A 106 10.15 21.59 0.77
C GLY A 106 8.67 21.90 0.54
N PHE A 107 7.75 21.19 1.20
CA PHE A 107 6.32 21.41 1.02
C PHE A 107 5.85 22.70 1.70
N PHE A 108 4.95 23.40 1.03
CA PHE A 108 4.33 24.61 1.54
C PHE A 108 3.05 24.30 2.28
N TYR A 109 2.97 24.85 3.49
CA TYR A 109 1.79 24.84 4.33
C TYR A 109 1.37 26.27 4.63
N THR A 110 0.07 26.45 4.79
CA THR A 110 -0.52 27.77 5.01
C THR A 110 -1.40 27.74 6.25
N LEU A 111 -1.07 28.53 7.26
CA LEU A 111 -1.89 28.68 8.44
C LEU A 111 -2.90 29.81 8.23
N LYS A 112 -4.18 29.47 8.13
CA LYS A 112 -5.27 30.42 7.90
C LYS A 112 -6.43 30.13 8.84
N ALA A 113 -6.98 31.17 9.47
CA ALA A 113 -8.08 31.04 10.43
C ALA A 113 -7.83 29.98 11.52
N GLY A 114 -6.58 29.86 11.95
CA GLY A 114 -6.11 28.91 12.97
C GLY A 114 -5.99 27.46 12.53
N LYS A 115 -6.17 27.17 11.24
CA LYS A 115 -6.08 25.84 10.64
C LYS A 115 -4.88 25.77 9.71
N LEU A 116 -4.11 24.69 9.82
CA LEU A 116 -3.02 24.44 8.89
C LEU A 116 -3.58 23.81 7.60
N LEU A 117 -3.27 24.41 6.47
CA LEU A 117 -3.68 23.97 5.14
C LEU A 117 -2.46 23.46 4.38
N ASP A 118 -2.62 22.34 3.70
CA ASP A 118 -1.67 21.82 2.72
C ASP A 118 -1.72 22.65 1.42
N SER A 119 -0.75 22.44 0.53
CA SER A 119 -0.69 23.03 -0.82
C SER A 119 -1.98 22.79 -1.63
N LYS A 120 -2.72 21.71 -1.33
CA LYS A 120 -4.03 21.39 -1.91
C LYS A 120 -5.21 22.10 -1.23
N LYS A 121 -4.96 23.08 -0.36
CA LYS A 121 -5.96 23.78 0.49
C LYS A 121 -6.76 22.83 1.39
N LYS A 122 -6.24 21.63 1.64
CA LYS A 122 -6.85 20.66 2.55
C LYS A 122 -6.37 20.92 3.97
N GLN A 123 -7.27 20.85 4.93
CA GLN A 123 -6.91 20.99 6.34
C GLN A 123 -6.06 19.79 6.78
N VAL A 124 -4.91 20.08 7.38
CA VAL A 124 -4.07 19.09 8.06
C VAL A 124 -4.73 18.77 9.40
N PRO A 125 -5.14 17.51 9.65
CA PRO A 125 -5.76 17.11 10.91
C PRO A 125 -4.74 17.13 12.05
N GLY A 126 -5.20 17.35 13.27
CA GLY A 126 -4.34 17.29 14.47
C GLY A 126 -3.37 18.45 14.65
N VAL A 127 -3.38 19.46 13.75
CA VAL A 127 -2.54 20.65 13.87
C VAL A 127 -3.38 21.90 13.71
N SER A 128 -3.35 22.74 14.73
CA SER A 128 -3.92 24.08 14.73
C SER A 128 -2.83 25.10 15.08
N GLY A 129 -3.12 26.38 14.95
CA GLY A 129 -2.14 27.38 15.31
C GLY A 129 -2.71 28.76 15.49
N VAL A 130 -1.92 29.65 16.08
CA VAL A 130 -2.28 31.05 16.32
C VAL A 130 -1.12 31.93 15.89
N ILE A 131 -1.43 32.98 15.14
CA ILE A 131 -0.48 34.00 14.72
C ILE A 131 -0.44 35.09 15.79
N LYS A 132 0.74 35.33 16.38
CA LYS A 132 0.99 36.36 17.39
C LYS A 132 2.09 37.31 16.91
N GLY A 133 1.69 38.39 16.23
CA GLY A 133 2.63 39.34 15.65
C GLY A 133 3.56 38.66 14.64
N LYS A 134 4.87 38.74 14.85
CA LYS A 134 5.92 38.13 13.99
C LYS A 134 6.20 36.66 14.29
N GLN A 135 5.31 36.00 15.04
CA GLN A 135 5.50 34.65 15.51
C GLN A 135 4.26 33.80 15.22
N VAL A 136 4.49 32.52 14.97
CA VAL A 136 3.45 31.53 14.75
C VAL A 136 3.58 30.45 15.81
N VAL A 137 2.49 30.19 16.52
CA VAL A 137 2.42 29.14 17.53
C VAL A 137 1.56 28.02 16.99
N LEU A 138 2.15 26.86 16.76
CA LEU A 138 1.45 25.65 16.33
C LEU A 138 1.14 24.78 17.54
N MET A 139 -0.04 24.19 17.55
CA MET A 139 -0.56 23.29 18.57
C MET A 139 -0.97 21.98 17.91
N THR A 140 -0.32 20.90 18.34
CA THR A 140 -0.68 19.54 17.92
C THR A 140 -1.77 18.97 18.86
N GLU A 141 -2.44 17.90 18.45
CA GLU A 141 -3.41 17.15 19.24
C GLU A 141 -2.86 16.74 20.62
N ASP A 142 -1.57 16.43 20.69
CA ASP A 142 -0.82 16.14 21.93
C ASP A 142 -0.65 17.36 22.88
N LYS A 143 -1.25 18.51 22.57
CA LYS A 143 -1.03 19.81 23.25
C LYS A 143 0.42 20.31 23.24
N LYS A 144 1.27 19.74 22.37
CA LYS A 144 2.63 20.21 22.17
C LYS A 144 2.60 21.56 21.45
N ILE A 145 3.26 22.55 22.06
CA ILE A 145 3.34 23.91 21.54
C ILE A 145 4.67 24.07 20.81
N HIS A 146 4.62 24.43 19.54
CA HIS A 146 5.80 24.77 18.75
C HIS A 146 5.75 26.23 18.32
N GLN A 147 6.75 27.01 18.71
CA GLN A 147 6.81 28.43 18.43
C GLN A 147 7.85 28.69 17.34
N LEU A 148 7.41 29.30 16.25
CA LEU A 148 8.22 29.65 15.10
C LEU A 148 8.35 31.16 15.00
N THR A 149 9.59 31.63 14.87
CA THR A 149 9.95 33.04 14.73
C THR A 149 10.43 33.33 13.33
N LEU A 150 10.03 34.47 12.77
CA LEU A 150 10.52 34.91 11.46
C LEU A 150 11.99 35.36 11.61
N HIS A 151 12.92 34.55 11.12
CA HIS A 151 14.33 34.93 11.04
C HIS A 151 14.59 35.59 9.68
N LYS A 152 14.98 36.87 9.70
CA LYS A 152 15.46 37.54 8.48
C LYS A 152 16.88 37.03 8.23
N LYS A 153 17.08 36.28 7.14
CA LYS A 153 18.42 35.94 6.69
C LYS A 153 19.01 37.19 6.04
N GLU A 154 20.10 37.71 6.61
CA GLU A 154 20.90 38.80 6.03
C GLU A 154 21.58 38.38 4.73
#